data_AF-A0A8S9KU62-F1
#
_entry.id   AF-A0A8S9KU62-F1
#
_cell.length_a   1.000
_cell.length_b   1.000
_cell.length_c   1.000
_cell.angle_alpha   90.00
_cell.angle_beta   90.00
_cell.angle_gamma   90.00
#
_symmetry.space_group_name_H-M   'P 1'
#
loop_
_entity.id
_entity.type
_entity.pdbx_description
1 polymer ?
#
loop_
_entity_poly.entity_id
_entity_poly.type
_entity_poly.pdbx_seq_one_letter_code
_entity_poly.pdbx_strand_id
1 'polypeptide(L)' 'MEVPGSSKKMIAAQEEMVAAKVPLGYRDQCAHLLIPLNKCRQAEFFLPWKCEYELVME' A
#
# COMPACT_ATOMS: atom_id res chain seq x y z
N MET A 1 -4.64 -12.08 6.60
CA MET A 1 -4.41 -12.42 8.03
C MET A 1 -5.44 -11.66 8.86
N GLU A 2 -6.07 -12.29 9.85
CA GLU A 2 -6.97 -11.57 10.76
C GLU A 2 -6.15 -11.06 11.95
N VAL A 3 -6.27 -9.77 12.26
CA VAL A 3 -5.57 -9.15 13.38
C VAL A 3 -6.56 -9.09 14.55
N PRO A 4 -6.24 -9.68 15.72
CA PRO A 4 -7.16 -9.70 16.85
C PRO A 4 -7.49 -8.26 17.28
N GLY A 5 -8.79 -7.91 17.26
CA GLY A 5 -9.29 -6.59 17.63
C GLY A 5 -9.49 -5.60 16.47
N SER A 6 -9.21 -5.97 15.22
CA SER A 6 -9.57 -5.13 14.05
C SER A 6 -10.63 -5.80 13.18
N SER A 7 -11.63 -5.03 12.77
CA SER A 7 -12.70 -5.46 11.87
C SER A 7 -12.27 -5.58 10.42
N LYS A 8 -11.10 -5.05 10.05
CA LYS A 8 -10.60 -5.07 8.67
C LYS A 8 -9.66 -6.25 8.45
N LYS A 9 -9.72 -6.85 7.26
CA LYS A 9 -8.83 -7.94 6.87
C LYS A 9 -7.47 -7.38 6.43
N MET A 10 -6.38 -8.00 6.88
CA MET A 10 -5.06 -7.74 6.28
C MET A 10 -4.96 -8.44 4.92
N ILE A 11 -4.84 -7.65 3.86
CA ILE A 11 -4.82 -8.11 2.46
C ILE A 11 -3.40 -8.38 1.97
N ALA A 12 -2.45 -7.46 2.21
CA ALA A 12 -1.05 -7.64 1.82
C ALA A 12 -0.34 -8.67 2.70
N ALA A 13 0.51 -9.51 2.10
CA ALA A 13 1.35 -10.42 2.86
C ALA A 13 2.52 -9.69 3.53
N GLN A 14 3.01 -10.23 4.64
CA GLN A 14 4.18 -9.68 5.34
C GLN A 14 5.41 -9.61 4.42
N GLU A 15 5.62 -10.66 3.62
CA GLU A 15 6.73 -10.78 2.67
C GLU A 15 6.65 -9.72 1.56
N GLU A 16 5.45 -9.42 1.06
CA GLU A 16 5.24 -8.36 0.05
C GLU A 16 5.57 -6.98 0.61
N MET A 17 5.18 -6.68 1.86
CA MET A 17 5.50 -5.41 2.51
C MET A 17 7.01 -5.24 2.74
N VAL A 18 7.72 -6.34 3.01
CA VAL A 18 9.18 -6.35 3.13
C VAL A 18 9.84 -6.14 1.78
N ALA A 19 9.39 -6.87 0.75
CA ALA A 19 9.90 -6.74 -0.62
C ALA A 19 9.68 -5.32 -1.18
N ALA A 20 8.54 -4.70 -0.89
CA ALA A 20 8.21 -3.33 -1.26
C ALA A 20 8.86 -2.27 -0.35
N LYS A 21 9.67 -2.67 0.63
CA LYS A 21 10.36 -1.78 1.58
C LYS A 21 9.43 -0.79 2.29
N VAL A 22 8.22 -1.23 2.63
CA VAL A 22 7.24 -0.40 3.36
C VAL A 22 7.79 -0.10 4.75
N PRO A 23 7.87 1.17 5.20
CA PRO A 23 8.31 1.50 6.55
C PRO A 23 7.34 0.92 7.60
N LEU A 24 7.84 0.56 8.79
CA LEU A 24 7.06 -0.12 9.82
C LEU A 24 5.75 0.61 10.19
N GLY A 25 5.76 1.94 10.23
CA GLY A 25 4.57 2.74 10.54
C GLY A 25 3.45 2.66 9.50
N TYR A 26 3.77 2.24 8.27
CA TYR A 26 2.81 2.11 7.16
C TYR A 26 2.49 0.65 6.82
N ARG A 27 2.88 -0.31 7.66
CA ARG A 27 2.54 -1.74 7.52
C ARG A 27 1.23 -2.05 8.21
N ASP A 28 0.23 -1.24 7.95
CA ASP A 28 -1.12 -1.38 8.47
C ASP A 28 -1.99 -2.18 7.48
N GLN A 29 -3.29 -2.29 7.79
CA GLN A 29 -4.24 -3.01 6.95
C GLN A 29 -4.42 -2.37 5.56
N CYS A 30 -4.00 -1.12 5.39
CA CYS A 30 -4.06 -0.36 4.15
C CYS A 30 -2.78 -0.50 3.30
N ALA A 31 -1.76 -1.24 3.75
CA ALA A 31 -0.48 -1.38 3.03
C ALA A 31 -0.63 -1.92 1.59
N HIS A 32 -1.69 -2.69 1.32
CA HIS A 32 -2.03 -3.19 -0.01
C HIS A 32 -2.36 -2.07 -1.02
N LEU A 33 -2.82 -0.90 -0.57
CA LEU A 33 -3.05 0.29 -1.41
C LEU A 33 -1.75 1.08 -1.62
N LEU A 34 -0.91 1.13 -0.60
CA LEU A 34 0.33 1.90 -0.62
C LEU A 34 1.40 1.29 -1.55
N ILE A 35 1.46 -0.04 -1.64
CA ILE A 35 2.41 -0.74 -2.51
C ILE A 35 2.23 -0.36 -4.00
N PRO A 36 1.04 -0.49 -4.62
CA PRO A 36 0.83 -0.10 -6.02
C PRO A 36 1.01 1.40 -6.22
N LEU A 37 0.53 2.24 -5.30
CA LEU A 37 0.71 3.69 -5.37
C LEU A 37 2.19 4.09 -5.42
N ASN A 38 3.02 3.54 -4.52
CA ASN A 38 4.45 3.86 -4.51
C ASN A 38 5.19 3.35 -5.75
N LYS A 39 4.76 2.21 -6.33
CA LYS A 39 5.29 1.74 -7.63
C LYS A 39 4.98 2.74 -8.74
N CYS A 40 3.73 3.19 -8.84
CA CYS A 40 3.34 4.19 -9.85
C CYS A 40 4.08 5.51 -9.66
N ARG A 41 4.17 6.01 -8.41
CA ARG A 41 4.89 7.26 -8.10
C ARG A 41 6.37 7.20 -8.48
N GLN A 42 7.04 6.06 -8.26
CA GLN A 42 8.44 5.89 -8.68
C GLN A 42 8.59 5.82 -10.20
N ALA A 43 7.69 5.12 -10.90
CA ALA A 43 7.72 5.01 -12.36
C ALA A 43 7.44 6.35 -13.06
N GLU A 44 6.49 7.12 -12.54
CA GLU A 44 6.04 8.39 -13.12
C GLU A 44 6.71 9.62 -12.48
N PHE A 45 7.82 9.44 -11.75
CA PHE A 45 8.56 10.53 -11.11
C PHE A 45 7.70 11.47 -10.23
N PHE A 46 6.70 10.90 -9.55
CA PHE A 46 5.82 11.60 -8.61
C PHE A 46 4.99 12.75 -9.23
N LEU A 47 4.68 12.65 -10.53
CA LEU A 47 3.84 13.63 -11.22
C LEU A 47 2.42 13.68 -10.59
N PRO A 48 1.89 14.85 -10.20
CA PRO A 48 0.63 14.97 -9.45
C PRO A 48 -0.62 14.47 -10.17
N TRP A 49 -0.62 14.48 -11.50
CA TRP A 49 -1.73 14.05 -12.36
C TRP A 49 -1.57 12.60 -12.85
N LYS A 50 -0.54 11.89 -12.37
CA LYS A 50 -0.31 10.47 -12.63
C LYS A 50 -0.57 9.71 -11.34
N CYS A 51 -1.11 8.50 -11.47
CA CYS A 51 -1.48 7.63 -10.35
C CYS A 51 -2.76 8.02 -9.59
N GLU A 52 -3.69 8.77 -10.21
CA GLU A 52 -4.98 9.11 -9.61
C GLU A 52 -5.83 7.85 -9.34
N TYR A 53 -5.77 6.86 -10.22
CA TYR A 53 -6.51 5.60 -10.05
C TYR A 53 -6.10 4.88 -8.76
N GLU A 54 -4.80 4.79 -8.49
CA GLU A 54 -4.24 4.18 -7.28
C GLU A 54 -4.44 5.05 -6.03
N LEU A 55 -4.62 6.36 -6.19
CA LEU A 55 -4.89 7.31 -5.09
C LEU A 55 -6.35 7.29 -4.64
N VAL A 56 -7.30 7.14 -5.57
CA VAL A 56 -8.74 7.30 -5.34
C VAL A 56 -9.46 5.96 -5.46
N MET A 57 -8.80 4.86 -5.09
CA MET A 57 -9.41 3.53 -5.04
C MET A 57 -10.67 3.57 -4.13
N GLU A 58 -11.85 3.70 -4.74
CA GLU A 58 -13.16 3.35 -4.16
C GLU A 58 -13.27 1.84 -3.96
#